data_AF-A0A259SWB2-F1
#
_entry.id   AF-A0A259SWB2-F1
#
_cell.length_a   1.000
_cell.length_b   1.000
_cell.length_c   1.000
_cell.angle_alpha   90.00
_cell.angle_beta   90.00
_cell.angle_gamma   90.00
#
_symmetry.space_group_name_H-M   'P 1'
#
loop_
_entity.id
_entity.type
_entity.pdbx_description
1 polymer ?
#
loop_
_entity_poly.entity_id
_entity_poly.type
_entity_poly.pdbx_seq_one_letter_code
_entity_poly.pdbx_strand_id
1 'polypeptide(L)'
;MLNLTAQQAAQAAARRRQTDEDATNRILATYTWALVPEQPDAAAPPSLRADRIADSHSGLAARVSDKLRRGGELAASYGAPGVRMALDGPLAGAWASGRIAVGDLWNLYAQYPYLDRLRDRGVLESALLGGLSSLVWEIEGFALAEGYDEAAGRYIGLVIPGDAPEPASLSDSWLVVTPSAAKAQRADETVKRTSSSDVPTPSDEDAGAAEPGANAGTRQGLARPTADRRPTRYFGSARLDPERYGRDFARIQQEVLQHLSATPGVRLEVSIEIQATTPDGFSADTVRTVSENATTLHFDATGFEGS
;
A
#
# COMPACT_ATOMS: atom_id res chain seq x y z
N MET A 1 18.50 -31.08 -55.54
CA MET A 1 17.12 -30.60 -55.33
C MET A 1 16.17 -31.74 -55.67
N LEU A 2 15.24 -32.09 -54.79
CA LEU A 2 14.21 -33.07 -55.15
C LEU A 2 13.26 -32.43 -56.18
N ASN A 3 13.16 -33.00 -57.38
CA ASN A 3 12.23 -32.57 -58.42
C ASN A 3 10.79 -33.00 -58.05
N LEU A 4 10.18 -32.31 -57.07
CA LEU A 4 8.79 -32.54 -56.65
C LEU A 4 7.82 -31.80 -57.57
N THR A 5 6.75 -32.46 -58.00
CA THR A 5 5.61 -31.78 -58.62
C THR A 5 4.84 -30.95 -57.59
N ALA A 6 4.09 -29.94 -58.01
CA ALA A 6 3.30 -29.10 -57.10
C ALA A 6 2.33 -29.93 -56.22
N GLN A 7 1.77 -31.01 -56.77
CA GLN A 7 0.92 -31.95 -56.04
C GLN A 7 1.70 -32.74 -54.99
N GLN A 8 2.91 -33.22 -55.32
CA GLN A 8 3.77 -33.94 -54.37
C GLN A 8 4.25 -33.02 -53.23
N ALA A 9 4.57 -31.76 -53.54
CA ALA A 9 4.91 -30.75 -52.54
C ALA A 9 3.73 -30.45 -51.59
N ALA A 10 2.52 -30.27 -52.14
CA ALA A 10 1.32 -30.06 -51.34
C ALA A 10 0.99 -31.27 -50.45
N GLN A 11 1.13 -32.49 -50.98
CA GLN A 11 0.93 -33.72 -50.21
C GLN A 11 1.97 -33.89 -49.11
N ALA A 12 3.24 -33.57 -49.37
CA ALA A 12 4.29 -33.60 -48.36
C ALA A 12 4.02 -32.57 -47.24
N ALA A 13 3.59 -31.36 -47.59
CA ALA A 13 3.22 -30.33 -46.61
C ALA A 13 1.99 -30.73 -45.77
N ALA A 14 0.99 -31.36 -46.38
CA ALA A 14 -0.18 -31.88 -45.68
C ALA A 14 0.19 -33.01 -44.70
N ARG A 15 1.00 -33.99 -45.15
CA ARG A 15 1.48 -35.07 -44.29
C ARG A 15 2.33 -34.57 -43.12
N ARG A 16 3.18 -33.57 -43.36
CA ARG A 16 3.97 -32.93 -42.29
C ARG A 16 3.05 -32.34 -41.22
N ARG A 17 2.07 -31.51 -41.63
CA ARG A 17 1.09 -30.92 -40.69
C ARG A 17 0.33 -31.98 -39.90
N GLN A 18 -0.17 -33.01 -40.57
CA GLN A 18 -0.86 -34.11 -39.90
C GLN A 18 0.03 -34.84 -38.89
N THR A 19 1.30 -35.08 -39.24
CA THR A 19 2.24 -35.74 -38.33
C THR A 19 2.56 -34.86 -37.13
N ASP A 20 2.70 -33.54 -37.34
CA ASP A 20 2.94 -32.56 -36.27
C ASP A 20 1.72 -32.49 -35.31
N GLU A 21 0.50 -32.52 -35.84
CA GLU A 21 -0.75 -32.56 -35.07
C GLU A 21 -0.88 -33.88 -34.29
N ASP A 22 -0.63 -35.02 -34.92
CA ASP A 22 -0.67 -36.34 -34.28
C ASP A 22 0.37 -36.44 -33.16
N ALA A 23 1.58 -35.94 -33.37
CA ALA A 23 2.62 -35.88 -32.35
C ALA A 23 2.19 -35.01 -31.17
N THR A 24 1.63 -33.83 -31.45
CA THR A 24 1.11 -32.92 -30.41
C THR A 24 0.01 -33.58 -29.59
N ASN A 25 -0.98 -34.19 -30.24
CA ASN A 25 -2.08 -34.88 -29.57
C ASN A 25 -1.60 -36.06 -28.71
N ARG A 26 -0.64 -36.85 -29.21
CA ARG A 26 -0.04 -37.96 -28.44
C ARG A 26 0.72 -37.47 -27.22
N ILE A 27 1.47 -36.37 -27.33
CA ILE A 27 2.15 -35.76 -26.17
C ILE A 27 1.10 -35.33 -25.13
N LEU A 28 0.06 -34.60 -25.54
CA LEU A 28 -0.99 -34.12 -24.62
C LEU A 28 -1.77 -35.25 -23.94
N ALA A 29 -1.97 -36.38 -24.63
CA ALA A 29 -2.62 -37.58 -24.09
C ALA A 29 -1.71 -38.44 -23.21
N THR A 30 -0.38 -38.33 -23.37
CA THR A 30 0.59 -39.09 -22.55
C THR A 30 0.83 -38.42 -21.21
N TYR A 31 1.03 -37.09 -21.19
CA TYR A 31 1.33 -36.33 -19.98
C TYR A 31 0.06 -35.85 -19.28
N THR A 32 -0.59 -36.76 -18.55
CA THR A 32 -1.89 -36.52 -17.89
C THR A 32 -1.82 -36.47 -16.36
N TRP A 33 -0.63 -36.56 -15.78
CA TRP A 33 -0.43 -36.54 -14.32
C TRP A 33 0.33 -35.27 -13.91
N ALA A 34 -0.24 -34.52 -12.97
CA ALA A 34 0.47 -33.50 -12.23
C ALA A 34 0.99 -34.10 -10.93
N LEU A 35 2.26 -33.86 -10.62
CA LEU A 35 2.87 -34.27 -9.37
C LEU A 35 2.92 -33.04 -8.48
N VAL A 36 2.22 -33.06 -7.36
CA VAL A 36 2.07 -31.92 -6.45
C VAL A 36 2.76 -32.25 -5.12
N PRO A 37 3.85 -31.55 -4.78
CA PRO A 37 4.46 -31.66 -3.46
C PRO A 37 3.52 -31.11 -2.39
N GLU A 38 3.37 -31.86 -1.30
CA GLU A 38 2.53 -31.51 -0.15
C GLU A 38 3.27 -31.79 1.15
N GLN A 39 3.13 -30.86 2.10
CA GLN A 39 3.68 -31.00 3.43
C GLN A 39 2.80 -30.24 4.44
N PRO A 40 1.68 -30.84 4.90
CA PRO A 40 0.76 -30.17 5.83
C PRO A 40 1.39 -29.83 7.18
N ASP A 41 2.36 -30.64 7.62
CA ASP A 41 3.16 -30.43 8.82
C ASP A 41 4.61 -30.17 8.43
N ALA A 42 5.13 -28.99 8.77
CA ALA A 42 6.51 -28.60 8.51
C ALA A 42 7.55 -29.51 9.20
N ALA A 43 7.18 -30.20 10.28
CA ALA A 43 8.05 -31.14 10.97
C ALA A 43 8.07 -32.55 10.34
N ALA A 44 7.11 -32.86 9.45
CA ALA A 44 7.03 -34.14 8.77
C ALA A 44 7.74 -34.10 7.39
N PRO A 45 8.24 -35.24 6.87
CA PRO A 45 8.77 -35.29 5.51
C PRO A 45 7.72 -34.93 4.46
N PRO A 46 8.09 -34.22 3.37
CA PRO A 46 7.17 -33.91 2.28
C PRO A 46 6.76 -35.19 1.54
N SER A 47 5.55 -35.16 0.98
CA SER A 47 5.00 -36.22 0.14
C SER A 47 4.65 -35.70 -1.25
N LEU A 48 4.47 -36.60 -2.21
CA LEU A 48 4.11 -36.26 -3.58
C LEU A 48 2.75 -36.86 -3.93
N ARG A 49 1.76 -35.99 -4.15
CA ARG A 49 0.45 -36.39 -4.62
C ARG A 49 0.42 -36.41 -6.15
N ALA A 50 -0.12 -37.49 -6.72
CA ALA A 50 -0.26 -37.64 -8.15
C ALA A 50 -1.72 -37.40 -8.57
N ASP A 51 -1.89 -36.40 -9.42
CA ASP A 51 -3.18 -35.81 -9.71
C ASP A 51 -3.49 -35.89 -11.19
N ARG A 52 -4.49 -36.69 -11.55
CA ARG A 52 -4.87 -36.85 -12.95
C ARG A 52 -5.50 -35.55 -13.47
N ILE A 53 -5.02 -35.07 -14.60
CA ILE A 53 -5.49 -33.87 -15.28
C ILE A 53 -6.32 -34.29 -16.48
N ALA A 54 -7.56 -33.79 -16.54
CA ALA A 54 -8.49 -34.08 -17.61
C ALA A 54 -7.92 -33.71 -18.98
N ASP A 55 -8.24 -34.50 -19.99
CA ASP A 55 -7.80 -34.29 -21.37
C ASP A 55 -8.49 -33.06 -21.96
N SER A 56 -7.69 -32.16 -22.53
CA SER A 56 -8.16 -30.97 -23.23
C SER A 56 -7.17 -30.59 -24.33
N HIS A 57 -7.63 -29.78 -25.29
CA HIS A 57 -6.78 -29.24 -26.37
C HIS A 57 -5.87 -28.09 -25.92
N SER A 58 -5.92 -27.68 -24.64
CA SER A 58 -5.01 -26.66 -24.11
C SER A 58 -3.63 -27.24 -23.78
N GLY A 59 -2.61 -26.39 -23.82
CA GLY A 59 -1.24 -26.81 -23.48
C GLY A 59 -1.12 -27.36 -22.06
N LEU A 60 -0.16 -28.27 -21.84
CA LEU A 60 0.04 -28.96 -20.55
C LEU A 60 0.13 -27.99 -19.36
N ALA A 61 0.94 -26.93 -19.47
CA ALA A 61 1.13 -25.96 -18.41
C ALA A 61 -0.17 -25.22 -18.03
N ALA A 62 -1.01 -24.90 -19.01
CA ALA A 62 -2.31 -24.26 -18.77
C ALA A 62 -3.25 -25.20 -18.01
N ARG A 63 -3.32 -26.47 -18.42
CA ARG A 63 -4.14 -27.50 -17.77
C ARG A 63 -3.74 -27.71 -16.31
N VAL A 64 -2.44 -27.81 -16.04
CA VAL A 64 -1.90 -27.92 -14.67
C VAL A 64 -2.22 -26.68 -13.86
N SER A 65 -1.90 -25.49 -14.39
CA SER A 65 -2.12 -24.23 -13.68
C SER A 65 -3.60 -24.02 -13.33
N ASP A 66 -4.52 -24.29 -14.26
CA ASP A 66 -5.96 -24.14 -14.03
C ASP A 66 -6.51 -25.17 -13.05
N LYS A 67 -5.94 -26.38 -13.00
CA LYS A 67 -6.29 -27.37 -11.99
C LYS A 67 -5.84 -26.90 -10.60
N LEU A 68 -4.56 -26.56 -10.45
CA LEU A 68 -4.00 -26.15 -9.15
C LEU A 68 -4.65 -24.87 -8.62
N ARG A 69 -4.95 -23.90 -9.48
CA ARG A 69 -5.68 -22.68 -9.08
C ARG A 69 -7.08 -22.99 -8.56
N ARG A 70 -7.84 -23.84 -9.24
CA ARG A 70 -9.19 -24.25 -8.79
C ARG A 70 -9.15 -25.07 -7.51
N GLY A 71 -8.07 -25.83 -7.29
CA GLY A 71 -7.83 -26.58 -6.06
C GLY A 71 -7.30 -25.73 -4.90
N GLY A 72 -6.97 -24.45 -5.11
CA GLY A 72 -6.33 -23.60 -4.09
C GLY A 72 -4.85 -23.89 -3.85
N GLU A 73 -4.22 -24.71 -4.70
CA GLU A 73 -2.83 -25.18 -4.56
C GLU A 73 -1.80 -24.30 -5.29
N LEU A 74 -2.28 -23.27 -6.00
CA LEU A 74 -1.50 -22.26 -6.68
C LEU A 74 -2.20 -20.90 -6.53
N ALA A 75 -1.65 -20.03 -5.70
CA ALA A 75 -2.17 -18.69 -5.45
C ALA A 75 -1.72 -17.73 -6.56
N ALA A 76 -2.69 -17.23 -7.35
CA ALA A 76 -2.47 -16.17 -8.34
C ALA A 76 -2.69 -14.76 -7.76
N SER A 77 -3.31 -14.68 -6.57
CA SER A 77 -3.47 -13.50 -5.74
C SER A 77 -3.25 -13.92 -4.30
N TYR A 78 -2.64 -13.05 -3.50
CA TYR A 78 -2.28 -13.33 -2.12
C TYR A 78 -2.35 -12.04 -1.30
N GLY A 79 -2.60 -12.15 0.00
CA GLY A 79 -2.78 -11.00 0.89
C GLY A 79 -1.77 -10.99 2.03
N ALA A 80 -1.51 -9.80 2.57
CA ALA A 80 -0.66 -9.60 3.74
C ALA A 80 -1.01 -10.53 4.93
N PRO A 81 -2.30 -10.83 5.25
CA PRO A 81 -2.63 -11.76 6.33
C PRO A 81 -2.09 -13.18 6.14
N GLY A 82 -2.04 -13.67 4.89
CA GLY A 82 -1.48 -15.00 4.59
C GLY A 82 0.03 -15.02 4.84
N VAL A 83 0.74 -13.98 4.40
CA VAL A 83 2.16 -13.79 4.69
C VAL A 83 2.39 -13.69 6.20
N ARG A 84 1.57 -12.91 6.90
CA ARG A 84 1.65 -12.76 8.36
C ARG A 84 1.47 -14.10 9.09
N MET A 85 0.51 -14.92 8.68
CA MET A 85 0.27 -16.24 9.26
C MET A 85 1.46 -17.19 9.02
N ALA A 86 2.06 -17.17 7.83
CA ALA A 86 3.27 -17.94 7.55
C ALA A 86 4.45 -17.49 8.43
N LEU A 87 4.60 -16.18 8.63
CA LEU A 87 5.64 -15.57 9.45
C LEU A 87 5.47 -15.87 10.95
N ASP A 88 4.26 -15.74 11.51
CA ASP A 88 3.95 -16.07 12.91
C ASP A 88 4.02 -17.57 13.20
N GLY A 89 3.77 -18.42 12.19
CA GLY A 89 3.73 -19.88 12.32
C GLY A 89 5.02 -20.56 11.88
N PRO A 90 5.05 -21.21 10.71
CA PRO A 90 6.17 -22.05 10.27
C PRO A 90 7.49 -21.28 10.08
N LEU A 91 7.45 -19.96 9.85
CA LEU A 91 8.64 -19.13 9.67
C LEU A 91 9.03 -18.31 10.90
N ALA A 92 8.43 -18.61 12.06
CA ALA A 92 8.67 -17.86 13.30
C ALA A 92 10.16 -17.79 13.69
N GLY A 93 10.93 -18.84 13.40
CA GLY A 93 12.39 -18.84 13.63
C GLY A 93 13.15 -17.91 12.69
N ALA A 94 12.74 -17.82 11.42
CA ALA A 94 13.45 -17.06 10.38
C ALA A 94 13.30 -15.54 10.54
N TRP A 95 12.20 -15.06 11.11
CA TRP A 95 11.95 -13.63 11.34
C TRP A 95 12.04 -13.21 12.82
N ALA A 96 12.50 -14.12 13.71
CA ALA A 96 12.55 -13.89 15.16
C ALA A 96 13.38 -12.66 15.56
N SER A 97 14.34 -12.26 14.72
CA SER A 97 15.12 -11.02 14.84
C SER A 97 14.30 -9.75 14.60
N GLY A 98 12.99 -9.87 14.41
CA GLY A 98 12.07 -8.77 14.13
C GLY A 98 12.03 -8.35 12.66
N ARG A 99 12.78 -9.03 11.79
CA ARG A 99 12.93 -8.72 10.37
C ARG A 99 13.24 -9.97 9.54
N ILE A 100 12.86 -9.96 8.27
CA ILE A 100 13.31 -10.92 7.25
C ILE A 100 13.41 -10.19 5.90
N ALA A 101 14.43 -10.51 5.10
CA ALA A 101 14.55 -9.93 3.76
C ALA A 101 13.49 -10.49 2.81
N VAL A 102 12.96 -9.65 1.91
CA VAL A 102 11.95 -10.05 0.91
C VAL A 102 12.49 -11.14 0.00
N GLY A 103 13.77 -11.07 -0.38
CA GLY A 103 14.43 -12.11 -1.16
C GLY A 103 14.50 -13.45 -0.43
N ASP A 104 14.85 -13.44 0.86
CA ASP A 104 14.89 -14.65 1.69
C ASP A 104 13.49 -15.23 1.89
N LEU A 105 12.50 -14.38 2.14
CA LEU A 105 11.10 -14.79 2.25
C LEU A 105 10.62 -15.47 0.96
N TRP A 106 10.92 -14.89 -0.21
CA TRP A 106 10.61 -15.51 -1.50
C TRP A 106 11.28 -16.88 -1.67
N ASN A 107 12.56 -17.00 -1.29
CA ASN A 107 13.28 -18.28 -1.34
C ASN A 107 12.61 -19.34 -0.46
N LEU A 108 12.14 -18.98 0.73
CA LEU A 108 11.40 -19.89 1.61
C LEU A 108 10.10 -20.37 0.94
N TYR A 109 9.30 -19.43 0.41
CA TYR A 109 8.07 -19.74 -0.34
C TYR A 109 8.29 -20.63 -1.56
N ALA A 110 9.43 -20.47 -2.25
CA ALA A 110 9.79 -21.27 -3.41
C ALA A 110 10.39 -22.65 -3.07
N GLN A 111 10.88 -22.83 -1.84
CA GLN A 111 11.60 -24.03 -1.41
C GLN A 111 10.72 -25.02 -0.64
N TYR A 112 9.81 -24.54 0.22
CA TYR A 112 9.12 -25.38 1.20
C TYR A 112 7.65 -25.63 0.85
N PRO A 113 7.22 -26.90 0.63
CA PRO A 113 5.84 -27.24 0.28
C PRO A 113 4.80 -27.02 1.38
N TYR A 114 5.22 -26.73 2.62
CA TYR A 114 4.32 -26.36 3.72
C TYR A 114 3.87 -24.89 3.68
N LEU A 115 4.46 -24.08 2.79
CA LEU A 115 4.02 -22.71 2.53
C LEU A 115 3.10 -22.67 1.32
N ASP A 116 2.26 -21.64 1.26
CA ASP A 116 1.36 -21.43 0.12
C ASP A 116 2.14 -21.25 -1.17
N ARG A 117 1.82 -22.04 -2.19
CA ARG A 117 2.51 -21.95 -3.48
C ARG A 117 2.02 -20.73 -4.25
N LEU A 118 2.87 -19.71 -4.33
CA LEU A 118 2.59 -18.50 -5.08
C LEU A 118 2.95 -18.68 -6.56
N ARG A 119 2.18 -18.07 -7.47
CA ARG A 119 2.42 -18.14 -8.93
C ARG A 119 3.79 -17.62 -9.32
N ASP A 120 4.16 -16.47 -8.78
CA ASP A 120 5.41 -15.78 -9.03
C ASP A 120 5.71 -14.81 -7.87
N ARG A 121 6.90 -14.21 -7.92
CA ARG A 121 7.36 -13.23 -6.94
C ARG A 121 6.46 -11.99 -6.88
N GLY A 122 5.89 -11.57 -8.01
CA GLY A 122 5.01 -10.41 -8.07
C GLY A 122 3.74 -10.60 -7.23
N VAL A 123 3.26 -11.85 -7.06
CA VAL A 123 2.16 -12.17 -6.13
C VAL A 123 2.57 -11.90 -4.68
N LEU A 124 3.78 -12.25 -4.27
CA LEU A 124 4.30 -11.94 -2.94
C LEU A 124 4.45 -10.44 -2.76
N GLU A 125 5.11 -9.75 -3.70
CA GLU A 125 5.31 -8.30 -3.63
C GLU A 125 3.99 -7.53 -3.55
N SER A 126 3.00 -7.93 -4.36
CA SER A 126 1.66 -7.33 -4.31
C SER A 126 0.98 -7.54 -2.96
N ALA A 127 1.18 -8.71 -2.33
CA ALA A 127 0.66 -9.00 -0.99
C ALA A 127 1.34 -8.13 0.08
N LEU A 128 2.65 -7.92 -0.02
CA LEU A 128 3.42 -7.07 0.90
C LEU A 128 3.01 -5.59 0.77
N LEU A 129 2.94 -5.07 -0.45
CA LEU A 129 2.56 -3.69 -0.74
C LEU A 129 1.10 -3.42 -0.38
N GLY A 130 0.19 -4.34 -0.74
CA GLY A 130 -1.23 -4.24 -0.37
C GLY A 130 -1.47 -4.24 1.16
N GLY A 131 -0.53 -4.78 1.93
CA GLY A 131 -0.55 -4.71 3.39
C GLY A 131 -0.40 -3.29 3.96
N LEU A 132 0.23 -2.37 3.21
CA LEU A 132 0.43 -0.98 3.63
C LEU A 132 -0.87 -0.16 3.70
N SER A 133 -1.90 -0.59 2.99
CA SER A 133 -3.22 0.06 3.04
C SER A 133 -4.11 -0.49 4.18
N SER A 134 -3.65 -1.48 4.95
CA SER A 134 -4.45 -2.09 6.02
C SER A 134 -4.50 -1.22 7.27
N LEU A 135 -5.73 -0.92 7.74
CA LEU A 135 -5.97 -0.20 8.99
C LEU A 135 -5.64 -1.02 10.25
N VAL A 136 -5.55 -2.34 10.13
CA VAL A 136 -5.34 -3.29 11.25
C VAL A 136 -4.00 -4.04 11.09
N TRP A 137 -3.06 -3.44 10.36
CA TRP A 137 -1.77 -4.03 10.02
C TRP A 137 -0.95 -4.51 11.24
N GLU A 138 -1.21 -3.99 12.43
CA GLU A 138 -0.54 -4.41 13.66
C GLU A 138 -0.83 -5.88 14.00
N ILE A 139 -2.06 -6.32 13.73
CA ILE A 139 -2.54 -7.66 14.03
C ILE A 139 -2.30 -8.58 12.85
N GLU A 140 -2.61 -8.12 11.64
CA GLU A 140 -2.70 -8.97 10.45
C GLU A 140 -1.70 -8.61 9.34
N GLY A 141 -0.78 -7.68 9.60
CA GLY A 141 0.24 -7.24 8.65
C GLY A 141 1.62 -7.05 9.28
N PHE A 142 2.40 -6.17 8.68
CA PHE A 142 3.80 -5.89 9.01
C PHE A 142 4.16 -4.50 8.49
N ALA A 143 5.30 -3.98 8.94
CA ALA A 143 5.92 -2.81 8.34
C ALA A 143 6.96 -3.25 7.30
N LEU A 144 7.42 -2.30 6.49
CA LEU A 144 8.50 -2.51 5.52
C LEU A 144 9.67 -1.58 5.81
N ALA A 145 10.89 -1.98 5.44
CA ALA A 145 12.06 -1.10 5.51
C ALA A 145 12.99 -1.36 4.33
N GLU A 146 13.67 -0.33 3.84
CA GLU A 146 14.67 -0.45 2.78
C GLU A 146 15.93 -1.22 3.23
N GLY A 147 16.25 -1.15 4.52
CA GLY A 147 17.39 -1.82 5.10
C GLY A 147 17.44 -1.72 6.63
N TYR A 148 18.53 -2.24 7.20
CA TYR A 148 18.78 -2.20 8.63
C TYR A 148 20.23 -1.78 8.89
N ASP A 149 20.41 -0.76 9.72
CA ASP A 149 21.70 -0.32 10.23
C ASP A 149 22.03 -1.12 11.50
N GLU A 150 22.92 -2.10 11.37
CA GLU A 150 23.40 -2.92 12.50
C GLU A 150 24.17 -2.11 13.55
N ALA A 151 24.85 -1.02 13.15
CA ALA A 151 25.63 -0.19 14.07
C ALA A 151 24.73 0.71 14.92
N ALA A 152 23.69 1.29 14.32
CA ALA A 152 22.71 2.12 15.01
C ALA A 152 21.55 1.31 15.62
N GLY A 153 21.40 0.03 15.26
CA GLY A 153 20.30 -0.83 15.66
C GLY A 153 18.94 -0.35 15.12
N ARG A 154 18.90 0.24 13.91
CA ARG A 154 17.73 0.96 13.38
C ARG A 154 17.39 0.55 11.95
N TYR A 155 16.10 0.55 11.63
CA TYR A 155 15.60 0.37 10.27
C TYR A 155 15.80 1.63 9.45
N ILE A 156 16.34 1.46 8.24
CA ILE A 156 16.53 2.51 7.25
C ILE A 156 15.31 2.50 6.33
N GLY A 157 14.74 3.68 6.05
CA GLY A 157 13.56 3.80 5.19
C GLY A 157 12.36 3.01 5.73
N LEU A 158 12.14 3.05 7.05
CA LEU A 158 11.00 2.38 7.68
C LEU A 158 9.69 3.01 7.19
N VAL A 159 8.83 2.18 6.61
CA VAL A 159 7.49 2.51 6.14
C VAL A 159 6.48 1.73 6.95
N ILE A 160 5.67 2.45 7.71
CA ILE A 160 4.53 1.89 8.44
C ILE A 160 3.27 2.09 7.59
N PRO A 161 2.33 1.14 7.57
CA PRO A 161 1.02 1.32 6.91
C PRO A 161 0.35 2.65 7.32
N GLY A 162 0.04 3.48 6.32
CA GLY A 162 -0.44 4.86 6.50
C GLY A 162 0.62 5.97 6.39
N ASP A 163 1.90 5.63 6.32
CA ASP A 163 2.97 6.58 6.00
C ASP A 163 3.02 6.88 4.49
N ALA A 164 3.37 8.11 4.12
CA ALA A 164 3.59 8.51 2.74
C ALA A 164 5.03 9.07 2.55
N PRO A 165 5.71 8.76 1.44
CA PRO A 165 5.25 7.97 0.29
C PRO A 165 5.32 6.45 0.52
N GLU A 166 4.38 5.70 -0.07
CA GLU A 166 4.45 4.24 -0.13
C GLU A 166 5.43 3.78 -1.24
N PRO A 167 6.20 2.70 -1.03
CA PRO A 167 7.09 2.15 -2.04
C PRO A 167 6.29 1.54 -3.20
N ALA A 168 6.72 1.83 -4.44
CA ALA A 168 6.09 1.27 -5.64
C ALA A 168 6.55 -0.16 -5.99
N SER A 169 7.71 -0.58 -5.45
CA SER A 169 8.34 -1.88 -5.74
C SER A 169 9.28 -2.29 -4.62
N LEU A 170 9.49 -3.59 -4.43
CA LEU A 170 10.34 -4.13 -3.38
C LEU A 170 11.51 -4.92 -3.98
N SER A 171 12.74 -4.44 -3.78
CA SER A 171 13.95 -5.22 -4.10
C SER A 171 14.19 -6.32 -3.05
N ASP A 172 15.13 -7.23 -3.32
CA ASP A 172 15.52 -8.30 -2.39
C ASP A 172 15.98 -7.83 -1.01
N SER A 173 16.59 -6.63 -0.97
CA SER A 173 17.15 -6.05 0.26
C SER A 173 16.10 -5.45 1.18
N TRP A 174 14.88 -5.22 0.69
CA TRP A 174 13.78 -4.76 1.53
C TRP A 174 13.52 -5.78 2.63
N LEU A 175 13.12 -5.26 3.78
CA LEU A 175 12.86 -6.03 4.97
C LEU A 175 11.37 -5.97 5.27
N VAL A 176 10.81 -7.14 5.57
CA VAL A 176 9.53 -7.27 6.26
C VAL A 176 9.82 -7.17 7.75
N VAL A 177 9.21 -6.21 8.42
CA VAL A 177 9.50 -5.83 9.81
C VAL A 177 8.30 -6.08 10.71
N THR A 178 8.55 -6.66 11.87
CA THR A 178 7.52 -6.90 12.89
C THR A 178 6.87 -5.58 13.36
N PRO A 179 5.55 -5.53 13.59
CA PRO A 179 4.88 -4.31 14.02
C PRO A 179 5.42 -3.73 15.34
N SER A 180 5.82 -4.59 16.28
CA SER A 180 6.41 -4.17 17.55
C SER A 180 7.73 -3.42 17.34
N ALA A 181 8.62 -3.93 16.49
CA ALA A 181 9.90 -3.29 16.19
C ALA A 181 9.73 -1.97 15.44
N ALA A 182 8.82 -1.91 14.47
CA ALA A 182 8.52 -0.69 13.72
C ALA A 182 7.97 0.42 14.61
N LYS A 183 7.01 0.08 15.49
CA LYS A 183 6.45 1.04 16.46
C LYS A 183 7.47 1.55 17.46
N ALA A 184 8.34 0.67 17.97
CA ALA A 184 9.39 1.05 18.91
C ALA A 184 10.30 2.13 18.32
N GLN A 185 10.72 1.98 17.05
CA GLN A 185 11.52 3.00 16.38
C GLN A 185 10.74 4.30 16.15
N ARG A 186 9.49 4.23 15.68
CA ARG A 186 8.65 5.43 15.44
C ARG A 186 8.39 6.25 16.71
N ALA A 187 8.22 5.55 17.84
CA ALA A 187 8.07 6.18 19.15
C ALA A 187 9.37 6.90 19.59
N ASP A 188 10.54 6.26 19.46
CA ASP A 188 11.85 6.86 19.78
C ASP A 188 12.14 8.09 18.91
N GLU A 189 11.80 8.06 17.62
CA GLU A 189 11.94 9.20 16.71
C GLU A 189 11.02 10.38 17.06
N THR A 190 9.85 10.10 17.63
CA THR A 190 8.89 11.14 18.05
C THR A 190 9.36 11.81 19.34
N VAL A 191 9.86 11.04 20.31
CA VAL A 191 10.43 11.57 21.56
C VAL A 191 11.68 12.40 21.28
N LYS A 192 12.57 11.95 20.39
CA LYS A 192 13.77 12.72 20.03
C LYS A 192 13.43 14.05 19.37
N ARG A 193 12.46 14.07 18.44
CA ARG A 193 11.98 15.31 17.79
C ARG A 193 11.40 16.32 18.78
N THR A 194 10.62 15.88 19.77
CA THR A 194 10.03 16.79 20.77
C THR A 194 11.05 17.28 21.79
N SER A 195 12.11 16.52 22.06
CA SER A 195 13.22 16.97 22.92
C SER A 195 14.25 17.89 22.24
N SER A 196 14.29 17.92 20.90
CA SER A 196 15.22 18.78 20.14
C SER A 196 14.66 20.14 19.74
N SER A 197 13.37 20.41 20.01
CA SER A 197 12.79 21.75 19.91
C SER A 197 13.13 22.58 21.15
N ASP A 198 14.41 22.90 21.30
CA ASP A 198 14.89 23.91 22.23
C ASP A 198 14.57 25.29 21.65
N VAL A 199 13.89 26.10 22.46
CA VAL A 199 13.43 27.44 22.11
C VAL A 199 14.65 28.36 22.03
N PRO A 200 14.85 29.16 20.95
CA PRO A 200 15.87 30.20 20.99
C PRO A 200 15.42 31.23 22.04
N THR A 201 16.11 31.23 23.18
CA THR A 201 16.01 32.29 24.18
C THR A 201 16.59 33.56 23.55
N PRO A 202 15.84 34.66 23.38
CA PRO A 202 16.46 35.95 23.11
C PRO A 202 16.99 36.47 24.44
N SER A 203 18.31 36.54 24.54
CA SER A 203 19.04 37.23 25.59
C SER A 203 18.78 38.74 25.55
N ASP A 204 18.34 39.27 26.69
CA ASP A 204 18.24 40.70 27.01
C ASP A 204 19.64 41.32 27.25
N GLU A 205 19.85 42.51 26.69
CA GLU A 205 20.73 43.64 27.08
C GLU A 205 20.57 44.67 25.92
N ASP A 206 20.30 45.98 26.05
CA ASP A 206 20.59 46.98 27.08
C ASP A 206 19.72 48.27 26.87
N ALA A 207 19.70 49.08 27.93
CA ALA A 207 19.04 50.33 28.32
C ALA A 207 18.60 51.42 27.32
N GLY A 208 17.56 52.18 27.73
CA GLY A 208 17.27 53.52 27.19
C GLY A 208 16.00 54.27 27.70
N ALA A 209 16.03 54.77 28.95
CA ALA A 209 15.48 56.03 29.47
C ALA A 209 13.97 56.49 29.30
N ALA A 210 13.34 56.74 30.47
CA ALA A 210 12.56 57.93 30.92
C ALA A 210 11.27 58.39 30.16
N GLU A 211 10.16 58.85 30.74
CA GLU A 211 9.55 58.93 32.09
C GLU A 211 8.06 59.42 31.87
N PRO A 212 7.24 59.88 32.85
CA PRO A 212 5.99 59.23 33.27
C PRO A 212 4.69 60.00 32.95
N GLY A 213 3.54 59.32 33.07
CA GLY A 213 2.20 59.92 32.97
C GLY A 213 1.20 59.28 33.94
N ALA A 214 0.90 59.98 35.01
CA ALA A 214 -0.01 59.60 36.10
C ALA A 214 -1.48 59.50 35.65
N ASN A 215 -2.22 58.50 36.17
CA ASN A 215 -3.45 58.82 36.90
C ASN A 215 -3.97 57.69 37.79
N ALA A 216 -4.55 58.11 38.91
CA ALA A 216 -4.99 57.35 40.06
C ALA A 216 -6.25 56.50 39.84
N GLY A 217 -6.37 55.42 40.61
CA GLY A 217 -7.56 54.58 40.67
C GLY A 217 -7.46 53.47 41.71
N THR A 218 -7.41 53.82 42.99
CA THR A 218 -7.53 52.87 44.12
C THR A 218 -8.93 52.25 44.15
N ARG A 219 -9.03 50.95 43.84
CA ARG A 219 -10.07 50.06 44.39
C ARG A 219 -9.46 48.71 44.73
N GLN A 220 -9.25 48.53 46.02
CA GLN A 220 -9.07 47.22 46.65
C GLN A 220 -10.40 46.46 46.55
N GLY A 221 -10.36 45.26 45.98
CA GLY A 221 -11.51 44.36 45.90
C GLY A 221 -11.05 43.02 45.34
N LEU A 222 -10.86 42.06 46.24
CA LEU A 222 -10.50 40.67 45.98
C LEU A 222 -11.27 40.09 44.78
N ALA A 223 -10.62 40.05 43.61
CA ALA A 223 -11.16 39.43 42.41
C ALA A 223 -10.73 37.96 42.37
N ARG A 224 -11.69 37.09 42.67
CA ARG A 224 -11.72 35.65 42.38
C ARG A 224 -11.26 35.41 40.93
N PRO A 225 -10.53 34.32 40.61
CA PRO A 225 -10.05 34.11 39.25
C PRO A 225 -11.25 34.06 38.29
N THR A 226 -11.34 35.03 37.38
CA THR A 226 -12.28 34.99 36.27
C THR A 226 -11.87 33.82 35.38
N ALA A 227 -12.73 32.81 35.30
CA ALA A 227 -12.54 31.69 34.39
C ALA A 227 -12.36 32.22 32.96
N ASP A 228 -11.20 31.96 32.37
CA ASP A 228 -10.88 32.33 30.99
C ASP A 228 -11.94 31.77 30.04
N ARG A 229 -12.64 32.68 29.37
CA ARG A 229 -13.70 32.34 28.44
C ARG A 229 -13.06 31.92 27.11
N ARG A 230 -12.92 30.61 26.93
CA ARG A 230 -12.31 30.00 25.74
C ARG A 230 -13.13 30.26 24.47
N PRO A 231 -12.49 30.43 23.28
CA PRO A 231 -13.18 30.60 22.02
C PRO A 231 -13.98 29.34 21.64
N THR A 232 -15.19 29.52 21.11
CA THR A 232 -16.16 28.43 20.85
C THR A 232 -16.45 28.18 19.38
N ARG A 233 -15.88 28.96 18.45
CA ARG A 233 -16.11 28.83 17.01
C ARG A 233 -14.84 29.10 16.23
N TYR A 234 -14.53 28.24 15.27
CA TYR A 234 -13.48 28.43 14.26
C TYR A 234 -14.11 28.68 12.89
N PHE A 235 -13.51 29.58 12.11
CA PHE A 235 -13.84 29.82 10.70
C PHE A 235 -12.54 30.12 9.96
N GLY A 236 -12.32 29.47 8.82
CA GLY A 236 -11.15 29.66 7.99
C GLY A 236 -11.43 29.28 6.54
N SER A 237 -10.86 30.05 5.61
CA SER A 237 -10.86 29.73 4.18
C SER A 237 -9.43 29.81 3.66
N ALA A 238 -9.07 28.89 2.76
CA ALA A 238 -7.75 28.83 2.15
C ALA A 238 -7.90 28.61 0.65
N ARG A 239 -7.09 29.32 -0.15
CA ARG A 239 -6.99 29.08 -1.59
C ARG A 239 -5.97 27.97 -1.83
N LEU A 240 -6.36 26.96 -2.60
CA LEU A 240 -5.49 25.85 -2.98
C LEU A 240 -4.80 26.15 -4.30
N ASP A 241 -3.56 25.72 -4.45
CA ASP A 241 -2.87 25.73 -5.74
C ASP A 241 -3.54 24.72 -6.70
N PRO A 242 -4.03 25.13 -7.89
CA PRO A 242 -4.72 24.25 -8.83
C PRO A 242 -3.83 23.14 -9.42
N GLU A 243 -2.50 23.23 -9.31
CA GLU A 243 -1.57 22.17 -9.72
C GLU A 243 -1.15 21.29 -8.54
N ARG A 244 -1.42 21.71 -7.30
CA ARG A 244 -0.95 21.05 -6.08
C ARG A 244 -2.03 20.94 -4.99
N TYR A 245 -3.30 21.00 -5.37
CA TYR A 245 -4.45 21.03 -4.45
C TYR A 245 -4.48 19.82 -3.52
N GLY A 246 -4.02 18.65 -3.98
CA GLY A 246 -3.93 17.45 -3.15
C GLY A 246 -2.95 17.61 -1.97
N ARG A 247 -1.78 18.20 -2.21
CA ARG A 247 -0.78 18.48 -1.15
C ARG A 247 -1.29 19.55 -0.19
N ASP A 248 -1.87 20.62 -0.72
CA ASP A 248 -2.32 21.74 0.09
C ASP A 248 -3.55 21.37 0.93
N PHE A 249 -4.47 20.55 0.39
CA PHE A 249 -5.59 19.99 1.15
C PHE A 249 -5.12 19.01 2.22
N ALA A 250 -4.14 18.14 1.92
CA ALA A 250 -3.54 17.25 2.92
C ALA A 250 -2.90 18.04 4.08
N ARG A 251 -2.27 19.19 3.78
CA ARG A 251 -1.74 20.09 4.80
C ARG A 251 -2.84 20.72 5.64
N ILE A 252 -3.94 21.18 5.05
CA ILE A 252 -5.10 21.72 5.80
C ILE A 252 -5.73 20.62 6.67
N GLN A 253 -5.79 19.39 6.17
CA GLN A 253 -6.30 18.25 6.92
C GLN A 253 -5.45 17.99 8.17
N GLN A 254 -4.12 17.95 8.03
CA GLN A 254 -3.18 17.65 9.12
C GLN A 254 -3.07 18.80 10.12
N GLU A 255 -2.92 20.03 9.63
CA GLU A 255 -2.58 21.19 10.47
C GLU A 255 -3.81 21.92 11.04
N VAL A 256 -5.01 21.63 10.54
CA VAL A 256 -6.24 22.32 10.96
C VAL A 256 -7.37 21.35 11.29
N LEU A 257 -7.80 20.54 10.31
CA LEU A 257 -8.99 19.69 10.49
C LEU A 257 -8.77 18.60 11.55
N GLN A 258 -7.57 18.01 11.61
CA GLN A 258 -7.21 17.02 12.61
C GLN A 258 -7.34 17.58 14.03
N HIS A 259 -6.81 18.78 14.30
CA HIS A 259 -6.90 19.40 15.62
C HIS A 259 -8.33 19.79 16.02
N LEU A 260 -9.13 20.28 15.07
CA LEU A 260 -10.53 20.62 15.33
C LEU A 260 -11.39 19.36 15.59
N SER A 261 -11.17 18.29 14.83
CA SER A 261 -11.89 17.01 14.99
C SER A 261 -11.52 16.27 16.29
N ALA A 262 -10.29 16.45 16.78
CA ALA A 262 -9.83 15.86 18.03
C ALA A 262 -10.47 16.51 19.29
N THR A 263 -11.17 17.64 19.15
CA THR A 263 -11.82 18.32 20.27
C THR A 263 -13.21 17.70 20.55
N PRO A 264 -13.45 17.12 21.74
CA PRO A 264 -14.72 16.48 22.06
C PRO A 264 -15.92 17.42 21.93
N GLY A 265 -16.97 16.97 21.22
CA GLY A 265 -18.21 17.73 21.04
C GLY A 265 -18.20 18.76 19.91
N VAL A 266 -17.13 18.85 19.11
CA VAL A 266 -17.09 19.71 17.91
C VAL A 266 -18.00 19.15 16.82
N ARG A 267 -18.90 20.01 16.30
CA ARG A 267 -19.59 19.78 15.03
C ARG A 267 -18.75 20.41 13.93
N LEU A 268 -18.04 19.58 13.18
CA LEU A 268 -17.18 20.00 12.07
C LEU A 268 -17.94 19.85 10.75
N GLU A 269 -18.03 20.93 9.99
CA GLU A 269 -18.58 20.96 8.63
C GLU A 269 -17.46 21.44 7.70
N VAL A 270 -17.20 20.68 6.62
CA VAL A 270 -16.15 20.98 5.64
C VAL A 270 -16.82 21.04 4.26
N SER A 271 -16.70 22.18 3.60
CA SER A 271 -17.24 22.41 2.26
C SER A 271 -16.11 22.74 1.30
N ILE A 272 -16.15 22.17 0.09
CA ILE A 272 -15.18 22.43 -0.98
C ILE A 272 -15.91 23.14 -2.11
N GLU A 273 -15.43 24.33 -2.49
CA GLU A 273 -15.95 25.09 -3.62
C GLU A 273 -14.95 25.03 -4.77
N ILE A 274 -15.42 24.62 -5.96
CA ILE A 274 -14.59 24.47 -7.16
C ILE A 274 -15.08 25.46 -8.21
N GLN A 275 -14.23 26.40 -8.60
CA GLN A 275 -14.52 27.39 -9.64
C GLN A 275 -13.50 27.28 -10.77
N ALA A 276 -13.97 27.17 -12.01
CA ALA A 276 -13.13 27.14 -13.20
C ALA A 276 -13.77 27.99 -14.30
N THR A 277 -12.97 28.85 -14.93
CA THR A 277 -13.38 29.70 -16.05
C THR A 277 -12.41 29.54 -17.21
N THR A 278 -12.93 29.60 -18.42
CA THR A 278 -12.14 29.57 -19.66
C THR A 278 -12.77 30.50 -20.70
N PRO A 279 -11.98 31.30 -21.44
CA PRO A 279 -12.52 32.27 -22.40
C PRO A 279 -13.34 31.63 -23.52
N ASP A 280 -12.94 30.44 -23.98
CA ASP A 280 -13.54 29.77 -25.15
C ASP A 280 -14.65 28.77 -24.77
N GLY A 281 -14.99 28.69 -23.48
CA GLY A 281 -15.91 27.69 -22.94
C GLY A 281 -15.30 26.29 -22.76
N PHE A 282 -16.03 25.41 -22.07
CA PHE A 282 -15.62 24.02 -21.88
C PHE A 282 -16.09 23.15 -23.05
N SER A 283 -15.29 22.17 -23.46
CA SER A 283 -15.70 21.23 -24.51
C SER A 283 -16.87 20.36 -24.06
N ALA A 284 -17.70 19.89 -25.00
CA ALA A 284 -18.83 19.02 -24.68
C ALA A 284 -18.41 17.72 -23.96
N ASP A 285 -17.22 17.20 -24.26
CA ASP A 285 -16.67 16.02 -23.61
C ASP A 285 -16.28 16.29 -22.14
N THR A 286 -15.68 17.45 -21.86
CA THR A 286 -15.37 17.89 -20.50
C THR A 286 -16.64 18.13 -19.69
N VAL A 287 -17.63 18.81 -20.27
CA VAL A 287 -18.92 19.07 -19.61
C VAL A 287 -19.61 17.76 -19.25
N ARG A 288 -19.67 16.80 -20.18
CA ARG A 288 -20.23 15.46 -19.92
C ARG A 288 -19.48 14.74 -18.80
N THR A 289 -18.16 14.64 -18.91
CA THR A 289 -17.32 13.91 -17.94
C THR A 289 -17.44 14.48 -16.53
N VAL A 290 -17.39 15.81 -16.40
CA VAL A 290 -17.50 16.48 -15.09
C VAL A 290 -18.90 16.33 -14.51
N SER A 291 -19.95 16.40 -15.34
CA SER A 291 -21.34 16.26 -14.88
C SER A 291 -21.66 14.83 -14.41
N GLU A 292 -21.17 13.81 -15.13
CA GLU A 292 -21.30 12.41 -14.74
C GLU A 292 -20.53 12.11 -13.45
N ASN A 293 -19.32 12.63 -13.31
CA ASN A 293 -18.51 12.48 -12.10
C ASN A 293 -19.13 13.21 -10.91
N ALA A 294 -19.63 14.44 -11.08
CA ALA A 294 -20.29 15.18 -10.01
C ALA A 294 -21.56 14.48 -9.51
N THR A 295 -22.31 13.84 -10.43
CA THR A 295 -23.46 13.00 -10.07
C THR A 295 -23.03 11.76 -9.29
N THR A 296 -21.99 11.07 -9.75
CA THR A 296 -21.43 9.87 -9.10
C THR A 296 -20.86 10.18 -7.72
N LEU A 297 -20.27 11.37 -7.55
CA LEU A 297 -19.68 11.84 -6.31
C LEU A 297 -20.67 12.60 -5.41
N HIS A 298 -21.96 12.65 -5.80
CA HIS A 298 -23.05 13.24 -5.03
C HIS A 298 -22.82 14.70 -4.62
N PHE A 299 -22.36 15.55 -5.54
CA PHE A 299 -22.26 16.99 -5.27
C PHE A 299 -23.63 17.61 -5.00
N ASP A 300 -23.75 18.37 -3.90
CA ASP A 300 -25.01 19.01 -3.50
C ASP A 300 -25.44 20.14 -4.45
N ALA A 301 -24.48 20.85 -5.05
CA ALA A 301 -24.71 21.89 -6.05
C ALA A 301 -23.62 21.83 -7.14
N THR A 302 -24.03 21.62 -8.40
CA THR A 302 -23.14 21.55 -9.56
C THR A 302 -23.85 22.05 -10.81
N GLY A 303 -23.11 22.70 -11.72
CA GLY A 303 -23.65 23.21 -12.97
C GLY A 303 -22.59 23.94 -13.78
N PHE A 304 -22.77 23.97 -15.11
CA PHE A 304 -22.02 24.86 -15.99
C PHE A 304 -22.92 26.03 -16.36
N GLU A 305 -22.43 27.24 -16.18
CA GLU A 305 -23.12 28.45 -16.61
C GLU A 305 -22.62 28.84 -18.02
N GLY A 306 -23.55 29.07 -18.94
CA GLY A 306 -23.25 29.71 -20.21
C GLY A 306 -23.17 31.22 -20.02
N SER A 307 -22.32 31.88 -20.81
CA SER A 307 -22.34 33.35 -20.93
C SER A 307 -23.67 33.84 -21.50
#